data_AF-A0A9C9Q343-F1
#
_entry.id   AF-A0A9C9Q343-F1
#
_cell.length_a   1.000
_cell.length_b   1.000
_cell.length_c   1.000
_cell.angle_alpha   90.00
_cell.angle_beta   90.00
_cell.angle_gamma   90.00
#
_symmetry.space_group_name_H-M   'P 1'
#
loop_
_entity.id
_entity.type
_entity.pdbx_description
1 polymer ?
#
loop_
_entity_poly.entity_id
_entity_poly.type
_entity_poly.pdbx_seq_one_letter_code
_entity_poly.pdbx_strand_id
1 'polypeptide(L)' 'MLQLRGAAALSPFRVNKLLASARQKVARLATMSTEFVHFVDLECALNDNGRQVLEQLLRYGPSCHAQSHDTQ' A
#
# COMPACT_ATOMS: atom_id res chain seq x y z
N MET A 1 -2.69 8.78 -16.31
CA MET A 1 -2.79 7.77 -15.24
C MET A 1 -1.82 8.06 -14.10
N LEU A 2 -2.35 8.36 -12.92
CA LEU A 2 -1.62 8.60 -11.67
C LEU A 2 -1.64 7.32 -10.83
N GLN A 3 -0.49 6.94 -10.26
CA GLN A 3 -0.38 5.76 -9.38
C GLN A 3 -0.06 6.20 -7.95
N LEU A 4 -0.89 5.79 -7.00
CA LEU A 4 -0.75 6.14 -5.58
C LEU A 4 -0.65 4.85 -4.75
N ARG A 5 0.25 4.86 -3.77
CA ARG A 5 0.43 3.73 -2.84
C ARG A 5 -0.40 3.98 -1.59
N GLY A 6 -1.21 2.99 -1.23
CA GLY A 6 -2.08 3.00 -0.06
C GLY A 6 -1.50 2.20 1.11
N ALA A 7 -2.35 1.96 2.10
CA ALA A 7 -2.00 1.22 3.30
C ALA A 7 -1.69 -0.27 3.02
N ALA A 8 -1.22 -0.96 4.06
CA ALA A 8 -0.95 -2.39 3.98
C ALA A 8 -2.20 -3.17 3.58
N ALA A 9 -2.11 -3.95 2.49
CA ALA A 9 -3.28 -4.64 1.93
C ALA A 9 -3.75 -5.82 2.79
N LEU A 10 -2.83 -6.45 3.52
CA LEU A 10 -3.09 -7.62 4.36
C LEU A 10 -2.70 -7.34 5.81
N SER A 11 -3.47 -7.91 6.74
CA SER A 11 -3.09 -7.92 8.15
C SER A 11 -1.84 -8.78 8.37
N PRO A 12 -1.08 -8.56 9.47
CA PRO A 12 0.12 -9.35 9.77
C PRO A 12 -0.14 -10.86 9.78
N PHE A 13 -1.32 -11.27 10.28
CA PHE A 13 -1.74 -12.67 10.28
C PHE A 13 -1.87 -13.25 8.87
N ARG A 14 -2.49 -12.51 7.94
CA ARG A 14 -2.64 -12.95 6.54
C ARG A 14 -1.31 -12.99 5.81
N VAL A 15 -0.43 -12.01 6.05
CA VAL A 15 0.94 -11.98 5.51
C VAL A 15 1.73 -13.20 5.98
N ASN A 16 1.70 -13.53 7.27
CA ASN A 16 2.39 -14.69 7.81
C ASN A 16 1.88 -16.01 7.22
N LYS A 17 0.56 -16.15 7.07
CA LYS A 17 -0.04 -17.33 6.43
C LYS A 17 0.43 -17.47 4.97
N LEU A 18 0.43 -16.36 4.21
CA LEU A 18 0.85 -16.36 2.82
C LEU A 18 2.36 -16.63 2.68
N LEU A 19 3.18 -16.03 3.55
CA LEU A 19 4.63 -16.28 3.60
C LEU A 19 4.93 -17.75 3.91
N ALA A 20 4.22 -18.36 4.86
CA ALA A 20 4.38 -19.78 5.17
C ALA A 20 4.05 -20.67 3.95
N SER A 21 2.95 -20.39 3.24
CA SER A 21 2.60 -21.08 2.00
C SER A 21 3.61 -20.84 0.88
N ALA A 22 4.14 -19.62 0.75
CA ALA A 22 5.12 -19.30 -0.27
C ALA A 22 6.48 -19.98 -0.01
N ARG A 23 6.89 -20.08 1.25
CA ARG A 23 8.12 -20.79 1.66
C ARG A 23 8.13 -22.27 1.31
N GLN A 24 6.96 -22.92 1.25
CA GLN A 24 6.85 -24.31 0.79
C GLN A 24 7.28 -24.46 -0.69
N LYS A 25 7.12 -23.41 -1.50
CA LYS A 25 7.53 -23.38 -2.90
C LYS A 25 8.92 -22.78 -3.10
N VAL A 26 9.28 -21.79 -2.30
CA VAL A 26 10.56 -21.08 -2.36
C VAL A 26 11.10 -20.88 -0.96
N ALA A 27 11.91 -21.83 -0.49
CA ALA A 27 12.42 -21.87 0.88
C ALA A 27 13.24 -20.63 1.29
N ARG A 28 13.80 -19.89 0.32
CA ARG A 28 14.61 -18.68 0.56
C ARG A 28 13.79 -17.39 0.78
N LEU A 29 12.46 -17.43 0.72
CA LEU A 29 11.62 -16.25 0.95
C LEU A 29 11.67 -15.81 2.42
N ALA A 30 12.35 -14.69 2.68
CA ALA A 30 12.56 -14.17 4.04
C ALA A 30 11.36 -13.36 4.54
N THR A 31 10.89 -12.39 3.76
CA THR A 31 9.88 -11.40 4.14
C THR A 31 8.86 -11.17 3.03
N MET A 32 7.72 -10.58 3.38
CA MET A 32 6.66 -10.21 2.44
C MET A 32 5.99 -8.94 2.93
N SER A 33 5.92 -7.92 2.08
CA SER A 33 5.13 -6.70 2.28
C SER A 33 4.00 -6.65 1.27
N THR A 34 2.91 -5.96 1.62
CA THR A 34 1.75 -5.81 0.76
C THR A 34 1.23 -4.40 0.88
N GLU A 35 0.93 -3.76 -0.25
CA GLU A 35 0.42 -2.39 -0.30
C GLU A 35 -0.77 -2.35 -1.26
N PHE A 36 -1.77 -1.53 -0.96
CA PHE A 36 -2.76 -1.17 -1.98
C PHE A 36 -2.14 -0.25 -3.02
N VAL A 37 -2.49 -0.44 -4.29
CA VAL A 37 -2.09 0.45 -5.38
C VAL A 37 -3.36 1.01 -5.99
N HIS A 38 -3.49 2.33 -5.98
CA HIS A 38 -4.60 3.06 -6.57
C HIS A 38 -4.17 3.62 -7.91
N PHE A 39 -4.92 3.26 -8.95
CA PHE A 39 -4.75 3.81 -10.28
C PHE A 39 -5.86 4.83 -10.50
N VAL A 40 -5.46 6.08 -10.75
CA VAL A 40 -6.39 7.17 -10.99
C VAL A 40 -6.19 7.63 -12.41
N ASP A 41 -7.19 7.41 -13.25
CA ASP A 41 -7.21 7.99 -14.57
C ASP A 41 -7.84 9.39 -14.49
N LEU A 42 -7.15 10.38 -15.03
CA LEU A 42 -7.50 11.78 -14.91
C LEU A 42 -7.63 12.36 -16.31
N GLU A 43 -8.81 12.91 -16.62
CA GLU A 43 -9.07 13.60 -17.88
C GLU A 43 -8.33 14.95 -17.95
N CYS A 44 -8.09 15.58 -16.80
CA CYS A 44 -7.37 16.84 -16.63
C CYS A 44 -6.45 16.78 -15.39
N ALA A 45 -5.37 17.57 -15.39
CA ALA A 45 -4.46 17.63 -14.25
C ALA A 45 -5.17 18.15 -12.98
N LEU A 46 -4.97 17.45 -11.86
CA LEU A 46 -5.42 17.92 -10.55
C LEU A 46 -4.56 19.10 -10.10
N ASN A 47 -5.22 20.16 -9.62
CA ASN A 47 -4.57 21.23 -8.88
C ASN A 47 -4.12 20.74 -7.49
N ASP A 48 -3.28 21.52 -6.80
CA ASP A 48 -2.67 21.10 -5.53
C ASP A 48 -3.71 20.77 -4.46
N ASN A 49 -4.80 21.53 -4.40
CA ASN A 49 -5.90 21.27 -3.47
C ASN A 49 -6.63 19.94 -3.79
N GLY A 50 -6.92 19.69 -5.07
CA GLY A 50 -7.53 18.44 -5.51
C GLY A 50 -6.64 17.23 -5.22
N ARG A 51 -5.31 17.40 -5.36
CA ARG A 51 -4.34 16.35 -5.01
C ARG A 51 -4.36 16.05 -3.51
N GLN A 52 -4.39 17.08 -2.68
CA GLN A 52 -4.44 16.92 -1.24
C GLN A 52 -5.72 16.22 -0.76
N VAL A 53 -6.87 16.55 -1.36
CA VAL A 53 -8.15 15.88 -1.07
C VAL A 53 -8.10 14.41 -1.52
N LEU A 54 -7.56 14.13 -2.71
CA LEU A 54 -7.41 12.77 -3.22
C LEU A 54 -6.53 11.92 -2.29
N GLU A 55 -5.41 12.46 -1.82
CA GLU A 55 -4.53 11.77 -0.86
C GLU A 55 -5.24 11.48 0.47
N GLN A 56 -6.08 12.41 0.96
CA GLN A 56 -6.88 12.18 2.16
C GLN A 56 -7.92 11.09 1.98
N LEU A 57 -8.62 11.07 0.83
CA LEU A 57 -9.61 10.04 0.52
C LEU A 57 -8.99 8.65 0.40
N LEU A 58 -7.76 8.57 -0.11
CA LEU A 58 -7.02 7.31 -0.24
C LEU A 58 -6.33 6.87 1.05
N ARG A 59 -6.38 7.68 2.11
CA ARG A 59 -5.81 7.35 3.41
C ARG A 59 -6.84 6.65 4.29
N TYR A 60 -6.99 5.35 4.07
CA TYR A 60 -7.93 4.50 4.80
C TYR A 60 -7.32 3.16 5.22
N GLY A 61 -8.00 2.49 6.16
CA GLY A 61 -7.65 1.17 6.64
C GLY A 61 -7.03 1.13 8.06
N PRO A 62 -7.00 -0.05 8.69
CA PRO A 62 -6.56 -0.24 10.08
C PRO A 62 -5.07 0.04 10.31
N SER A 63 -4.30 0.31 9.26
CA SER A 63 -2.87 0.62 9.30
C SER A 63 -2.56 2.11 9.10
N CYS A 64 -3.56 2.99 9.18
CA CYS A 64 -3.37 4.45 9.17
C CYS A 64 -2.64 5.00 10.41
N HIS A 65 -1.98 4.16 11.22
CA HIS A 65 -0.78 4.60 11.92
C HIS A 65 0.37 4.39 10.95
N ALA A 66 0.57 5.42 10.11
CA ALA A 66 1.75 5.54 9.29
C ALA A 66 2.97 5.21 10.17
N GLN A 67 3.60 4.06 9.91
CA GLN A 67 5.05 4.07 9.99
C GLN A 67 5.46 4.95 8.82
N SER A 68 5.54 6.24 9.10
CA SER A 68 6.45 7.14 8.44
C SER A 68 7.81 6.43 8.46
N HIS A 69 8.07 5.67 7.40
CA HIS A 69 9.41 5.27 7.05
C HIS A 69 10.06 6.54 6.53
N ASP A 70 10.48 7.36 7.48
CA ASP A 70 11.48 8.39 7.33
C ASP A 70 12.62 7.78 6.53
N THR A 71 12.65 8.11 5.24
CA THR A 71 13.75 7.80 4.35
C THR A 71 14.46 9.12 4.15
N GLN A 72 15.40 9.35 5.07
CA GLN A 72 16.62 10.15 5.00
C GLN A 72 16.82 11.06 3.79
#